data_AF-A0A485BJK7-F1
#
_entry.id   AF-A0A485BJK7-F1
#
_cell.length_a   1.000
_cell.length_b   1.000
_cell.length_c   1.000
_cell.angle_alpha   90.00
_cell.angle_beta   90.00
_cell.angle_gamma   90.00
#
_symmetry.space_group_name_H-M   'P 1'
#
loop_
_entity.id
_entity.type
_entity.pdbx_description
1 polymer ?
#
loop_
_entity_poly.entity_id
_entity_poly.type
_entity_poly.pdbx_seq_one_letter_code
_entity_poly.pdbx_strand_id
1 'polypeptide(L)'
;MTKSMSSMLHQQPLSVEWLCQAALQGDLLARDIISGVGQHVGRILAIMVNLFNPQKILIGSPFSLAADILFPAISDCIRQQSLPAYSRHITVESTQFSNRGTMAGAALVKDALYNGSLLIRLLQG
;
A
#
# COMPACT_ATOMS: atom_id res chain seq x y z
N MET A 1 16.33 -21.82 -14.12
CA MET A 1 15.66 -21.51 -15.40
C MET A 1 14.29 -22.17 -15.53
N THR A 2 14.05 -23.34 -14.93
CA THR A 2 12.79 -24.11 -15.04
C THR A 2 11.54 -23.39 -14.50
N LYS A 3 11.65 -22.60 -13.40
CA LYS A 3 10.52 -21.84 -12.82
C LYS A 3 9.90 -20.79 -13.77
N SER A 4 10.69 -20.23 -14.69
CA SER A 4 10.20 -19.22 -15.64
C SER A 4 9.32 -19.83 -16.74
N MET A 5 9.60 -21.08 -17.14
CA MET A 5 8.84 -21.77 -18.19
C MET A 5 7.49 -22.32 -17.70
N SER A 6 7.30 -22.45 -16.39
CA SER A 6 6.04 -22.87 -15.77
C SER A 6 5.11 -21.70 -15.40
N SER A 7 5.53 -20.46 -15.63
CA SER A 7 4.70 -19.30 -15.32
C SER A 7 3.67 -19.03 -16.41
N MET A 8 2.47 -18.64 -16.00
CA MET A 8 1.38 -18.20 -16.87
C MET A 8 1.74 -16.94 -17.66
N LEU A 9 2.78 -16.21 -17.22
CA LEU A 9 3.28 -14.99 -17.88
C LEU A 9 4.37 -15.27 -18.93
N HIS A 10 4.73 -16.54 -19.16
CA HIS A 10 5.74 -16.88 -20.15
C HIS A 10 5.26 -16.45 -21.55
N GLN A 11 6.07 -15.63 -22.24
CA GLN A 11 5.76 -15.04 -23.55
C GLN A 11 4.48 -14.17 -23.61
N GLN A 12 3.97 -13.72 -22.47
CA GLN A 12 2.86 -12.76 -22.39
C GLN A 12 3.38 -11.34 -22.12
N PRO A 13 2.60 -10.29 -22.45
CA PRO A 13 2.92 -8.93 -22.06
C PRO A 13 3.06 -8.80 -20.54
N LEU A 14 4.22 -8.33 -20.06
CA LEU A 14 4.47 -8.16 -18.64
C LEU A 14 3.99 -6.78 -18.17
N SER A 15 2.90 -6.75 -17.41
CA SER A 15 2.45 -5.57 -16.67
C SER A 15 2.14 -5.93 -15.22
N VAL A 16 1.98 -4.93 -14.35
CA VAL A 16 1.65 -5.16 -12.94
C VAL A 16 0.26 -5.79 -12.81
N GLU A 17 -0.67 -5.41 -13.67
CA GLU A 17 -2.02 -5.97 -13.73
C GLU A 17 -1.98 -7.47 -14.05
N TRP A 18 -1.24 -7.86 -15.10
CA TRP A 18 -1.06 -9.26 -15.48
C TRP A 18 -0.34 -10.06 -14.38
N LEU A 19 0.67 -9.47 -13.74
CA LEU A 19 1.38 -10.08 -12.62
C LEU A 19 0.43 -10.35 -11.43
N CYS A 20 -0.39 -9.38 -11.06
CA CYS A 20 -1.39 -9.54 -10.00
C CYS A 20 -2.40 -10.63 -10.35
N GLN A 21 -2.90 -10.64 -11.60
CA GLN A 21 -3.85 -11.64 -12.06
C GLN A 21 -3.27 -13.05 -12.03
N ALA A 22 -2.05 -13.25 -12.55
CA ALA A 22 -1.38 -14.55 -12.51
C ALA A 22 -1.19 -15.05 -11.07
N ALA A 23 -0.79 -14.15 -10.16
CA ALA A 23 -0.61 -14.49 -8.75
C ALA A 23 -1.92 -14.95 -8.08
N LEU A 24 -3.03 -14.26 -8.37
CA LEU A 24 -4.36 -14.63 -7.88
C LEU A 24 -4.86 -15.94 -8.49
N GLN A 25 -4.47 -16.24 -9.73
CA GLN A 25 -4.77 -17.51 -10.40
C GLN A 25 -3.90 -18.68 -9.91
N GLY A 26 -2.99 -18.45 -8.97
CA GLY A 26 -2.16 -19.49 -8.35
C GLY A 26 -0.79 -19.68 -8.98
N ASP A 27 -0.36 -18.81 -9.90
CA ASP A 27 1.01 -18.82 -10.41
C ASP A 27 2.00 -18.59 -9.26
N LEU A 28 2.77 -19.63 -8.95
CA LEU A 28 3.70 -19.63 -7.82
C LEU A 28 4.83 -18.60 -8.00
N LEU A 29 5.29 -18.36 -9.22
CA LEU A 29 6.34 -17.37 -9.48
C LEU A 29 5.80 -15.95 -9.26
N ALA A 30 4.60 -15.66 -9.76
CA ALA A 30 3.96 -14.36 -9.57
C ALA A 30 3.67 -14.09 -8.08
N ARG A 31 3.18 -15.10 -7.34
CA ARG A 31 2.98 -15.01 -5.88
C ARG A 31 4.28 -14.75 -5.12
N ASP A 32 5.37 -15.43 -5.48
CA ASP A 32 6.69 -15.28 -4.87
C ASP A 32 7.23 -13.86 -5.08
N ILE A 33 7.09 -13.32 -6.31
CA ILE A 33 7.48 -11.94 -6.63
C ILE A 33 6.69 -10.93 -5.78
N ILE A 34 5.36 -11.02 -5.74
CA ILE A 34 4.52 -10.09 -4.96
C ILE A 34 4.81 -10.21 -3.46
N SER A 35 5.01 -11.43 -2.96
CA SER A 35 5.39 -11.67 -1.56
C SER A 35 6.74 -11.04 -1.23
N GLY A 36 7.73 -11.17 -2.12
CA GLY A 36 9.03 -10.53 -2.00
C GLY A 36 8.93 -9.01 -1.94
N VAL A 37 8.11 -8.39 -2.80
CA VAL A 37 7.80 -6.95 -2.74
C VAL A 37 7.21 -6.59 -1.37
N GLY A 38 6.22 -7.36 -0.90
CA GLY A 38 5.60 -7.15 0.41
C GLY A 38 6.58 -7.24 1.57
N GLN A 39 7.53 -8.18 1.53
CA GLN A 39 8.58 -8.30 2.55
C GLN A 39 9.53 -7.11 2.56
N HIS A 40 9.97 -6.64 1.39
CA HIS A 40 10.86 -5.46 1.30
C HIS A 40 10.19 -4.19 1.81
N VAL A 41 8.93 -3.95 1.41
CA VAL A 41 8.13 -2.82 1.90
C VAL A 41 7.85 -2.97 3.40
N GLY A 42 7.49 -4.16 3.85
CA GLY A 42 7.20 -4.48 5.24
C GLY A 42 8.36 -4.21 6.19
N ARG A 43 9.61 -4.46 5.77
CA ARG A 43 10.82 -4.13 6.56
C ARG A 43 10.93 -2.64 6.85
N ILE A 44 10.72 -1.79 5.84
CA ILE A 44 10.77 -0.33 6.01
C ILE A 44 9.59 0.13 6.87
N LEU A 45 8.39 -0.42 6.63
CA LEU A 45 7.22 -0.11 7.42
C LEU A 45 7.36 -0.50 8.89
N ALA A 46 8.02 -1.61 9.21
CA ALA A 46 8.28 -2.01 10.60
C ALA A 46 9.11 -0.96 11.36
N ILE A 47 10.11 -0.37 10.70
CA ILE A 47 10.89 0.76 11.24
C ILE A 47 9.97 1.95 11.50
N MET A 48 9.14 2.32 10.51
CA MET A 48 8.19 3.43 10.66
C MET A 48 7.17 3.19 11.76
N VAL A 49 6.71 1.95 11.96
CA VAL A 49 5.81 1.58 13.07
C VAL A 49 6.49 1.81 14.41
N ASN A 50 7.76 1.44 14.56
CA ASN A 50 8.51 1.69 15.79
C ASN A 50 8.69 3.20 16.07
N LEU A 51 8.80 4.03 15.03
CA LEU A 51 9.00 5.47 15.16
C LEU A 51 7.70 6.24 15.43
N PHE A 52 6.62 5.87 14.75
CA PHE A 52 5.39 6.67 14.73
C PHE A 52 4.22 6.06 15.50
N ASN A 53 4.27 4.77 15.85
CA ASN A 53 3.15 4.03 16.46
C ASN A 53 1.79 4.34 15.77
N PRO A 54 1.69 4.16 14.45
CA PRO A 54 0.49 4.55 13.72
C PRO A 54 -0.68 3.61 14.06
N GLN A 55 -1.90 4.10 13.92
CA GLN A 55 -3.10 3.25 14.06
C GLN A 55 -3.44 2.49 12.76
N LYS A 56 -3.09 3.05 11.61
CA LYS A 56 -3.39 2.51 10.28
C LYS A 56 -2.25 2.78 9.29
N ILE A 57 -2.10 1.88 8.33
CA ILE A 57 -1.19 2.03 7.19
C ILE A 57 -2.02 1.89 5.91
N LEU A 58 -2.01 2.92 5.08
CA LEU A 58 -2.72 2.93 3.79
C LEU A 58 -1.73 2.70 2.64
N ILE A 59 -2.02 1.72 1.79
CA ILE A 59 -1.19 1.37 0.64
C ILE A 59 -1.86 1.85 -0.66
N GLY A 60 -1.26 2.84 -1.30
CA GLY A 60 -1.62 3.31 -2.64
C GLY A 60 -0.69 2.71 -3.67
N SER A 61 -1.05 1.55 -4.24
CA SER A 61 -0.19 0.82 -5.18
C SER A 61 -1.01 0.05 -6.21
N PRO A 62 -0.53 -0.09 -7.48
CA PRO A 62 -1.15 -1.00 -8.45
C PRO A 62 -1.20 -2.46 -7.98
N PHE A 63 -0.28 -2.86 -7.08
CA PHE A 63 -0.29 -4.19 -6.46
C PHE A 63 -1.44 -4.41 -5.47
N SER A 64 -2.26 -3.39 -5.17
CA SER A 64 -3.48 -3.55 -4.38
C SER A 64 -4.49 -4.51 -5.04
N LEU A 65 -4.36 -4.75 -6.36
CA LEU A 65 -5.12 -5.80 -7.05
C LEU A 65 -4.85 -7.19 -6.47
N ALA A 66 -3.64 -7.43 -5.95
CA ALA A 66 -3.24 -8.66 -5.26
C ALA A 66 -3.09 -8.44 -3.74
N ALA A 67 -3.97 -7.64 -3.13
CA ALA A 67 -3.94 -7.32 -1.69
C ALA A 67 -3.90 -8.57 -0.80
N ASP A 68 -4.60 -9.64 -1.18
CA ASP A 68 -4.65 -10.92 -0.45
C ASP A 68 -3.29 -11.64 -0.36
N ILE A 69 -2.31 -11.22 -1.15
CA ILE A 69 -0.93 -11.72 -1.12
C ILE A 69 0.00 -10.66 -0.53
N LEU A 70 -0.13 -9.41 -1.00
CA LEU A 70 0.76 -8.32 -0.62
C LEU A 70 0.59 -7.91 0.86
N PHE A 71 -0.63 -7.70 1.33
CA PHE A 71 -0.89 -7.15 2.66
C PHE A 71 -0.54 -8.12 3.78
N PRO A 72 -0.78 -9.45 3.67
CA PRO A 72 -0.25 -10.41 4.63
C PRO A 72 1.28 -10.38 4.71
N ALA A 73 1.99 -10.37 3.58
CA ALA A 73 3.45 -10.31 3.56
C ALA A 73 4.00 -9.04 4.26
N ILE A 74 3.35 -7.90 4.05
CA ILE A 74 3.67 -6.65 4.75
C ILE A 74 3.39 -6.77 6.25
N SER A 75 2.19 -7.24 6.61
CA SER A 75 1.72 -7.32 7.99
C SER A 75 2.56 -8.28 8.83
N ASP A 76 3.01 -9.38 8.24
CA ASP A 76 3.90 -10.34 8.89
C ASP A 76 5.26 -9.74 9.18
N CYS A 77 5.85 -9.00 8.22
CA CYS A 77 7.09 -8.26 8.46
C CYS A 77 6.94 -7.24 9.59
N ILE A 78 5.87 -6.45 9.59
CA ILE A 78 5.59 -5.47 10.64
C ILE A 78 5.50 -6.17 12.00
N ARG A 79 4.70 -7.25 12.10
CA ARG A 79 4.50 -7.99 13.35
C ARG A 79 5.80 -8.60 13.89
N GLN A 80 6.67 -9.07 13.01
CA GLN A 80 7.93 -9.71 13.40
C GLN A 80 9.04 -8.71 13.77
N GLN A 81 9.02 -7.50 13.22
CA GLN A 81 10.14 -6.55 13.29
C GLN A 81 9.83 -5.25 14.01
N SER A 82 8.62 -5.11 14.58
CA SER A 82 8.22 -3.97 15.41
C SER A 82 7.82 -4.39 16.82
N LEU A 83 7.80 -3.43 17.74
CA LEU A 83 7.36 -3.66 19.11
C LEU A 83 5.93 -4.23 19.12
N PRO A 84 5.66 -5.36 19.81
CA PRO A 84 4.34 -5.99 19.81
C PRO A 84 3.21 -5.07 20.28
N ALA A 85 3.52 -4.11 21.17
CA ALA A 85 2.55 -3.11 21.62
C ALA A 85 2.10 -2.18 20.49
N TYR A 86 2.98 -1.89 19.53
CA TYR A 86 2.70 -0.98 18.42
C TYR A 86 2.06 -1.71 17.24
N SER A 87 2.40 -2.98 16.99
CA SER A 87 1.84 -3.74 15.85
C SER A 87 0.55 -4.52 16.12
N ARG A 88 0.14 -4.70 17.38
CA ARG A 88 -1.00 -5.57 17.73
C ARG A 88 -2.31 -5.20 17.03
N HIS A 89 -2.56 -3.90 16.86
CA HIS A 89 -3.84 -3.38 16.36
C HIS A 89 -3.70 -2.57 15.07
N ILE A 90 -2.52 -2.60 14.42
CA ILE A 90 -2.31 -1.92 13.15
C ILE A 90 -3.07 -2.65 12.05
N THR A 91 -3.81 -1.88 11.25
CA THR A 91 -4.41 -2.38 10.02
C THR A 91 -3.65 -1.87 8.80
N VAL A 92 -3.39 -2.78 7.85
CA VAL A 92 -2.81 -2.47 6.54
C VAL A 92 -3.94 -2.58 5.52
N GLU A 93 -4.33 -1.46 4.92
CA GLU A 93 -5.50 -1.35 4.06
C GLU A 93 -5.15 -0.62 2.75
N SER A 94 -5.94 -0.83 1.69
CA SER A 94 -5.76 -0.05 0.46
C SER A 94 -6.29 1.37 0.63
N THR A 95 -5.68 2.34 -0.05
CA THR A 95 -6.18 3.72 -0.07
C THR A 95 -7.54 3.80 -0.76
N GLN A 96 -8.50 4.51 -0.16
CA GLN A 96 -9.82 4.76 -0.78
C GLN A 96 -9.73 5.59 -2.07
N PHE A 97 -8.78 6.53 -2.13
CA PHE A 97 -8.61 7.42 -3.27
C PHE A 97 -7.45 6.95 -4.12
N SER A 98 -7.70 6.79 -5.42
CA SER A 98 -6.60 6.81 -6.39
C SER A 98 -6.08 8.25 -6.50
N ASN A 99 -4.77 8.44 -6.69
CA ASN A 99 -4.14 9.77 -6.81
C ASN A 99 -4.49 10.48 -8.15
N ARG A 100 -5.70 10.26 -8.66
CA ARG A 100 -6.24 10.90 -9.86
C ARG A 100 -7.17 12.02 -9.42
N GLY A 101 -6.95 13.22 -9.96
CA GLY A 101 -7.79 14.40 -9.72
C GLY A 101 -7.19 15.39 -8.72
N THR A 102 -8.03 16.28 -8.20
CA THR A 102 -7.63 17.47 -7.42
C THR A 102 -7.95 17.35 -5.92
N MET A 103 -8.22 16.14 -5.43
CA MET A 103 -8.67 15.90 -4.05
C MET A 103 -7.67 16.38 -2.99
N ALA A 104 -6.36 16.28 -3.24
CA ALA A 104 -5.36 16.83 -2.33
C ALA A 104 -5.50 18.35 -2.18
N GLY A 105 -5.78 19.07 -3.27
CA GLY A 105 -6.07 20.51 -3.23
C GLY A 105 -7.37 20.82 -2.48
N ALA A 106 -8.43 20.03 -2.70
CA ALA A 106 -9.68 20.17 -1.96
C ALA A 106 -9.48 19.95 -0.45
N ALA A 107 -8.61 19.02 -0.05
CA ALA A 107 -8.27 18.80 1.35
C ALA A 107 -7.56 20.01 1.97
N LEU A 108 -6.64 20.65 1.24
CA LEU A 108 -5.97 21.88 1.71
C LEU A 108 -6.94 23.05 1.86
N VAL A 109 -7.86 23.23 0.92
CA VAL A 109 -8.89 24.28 1.02
C VAL A 109 -9.78 24.01 2.23
N LYS A 110 -10.20 22.76 2.44
CA LYS A 110 -11.01 22.36 3.59
C LYS A 110 -10.29 22.61 4.91
N ASP A 111 -9.01 22.28 5.00
CA ASP A 111 -8.18 22.58 6.17
C ASP A 111 -8.09 24.08 6.43
N ALA A 112 -7.82 24.89 5.40
CA ALA A 112 -7.74 26.34 5.50
C ALA A 112 -9.08 27.01 5.92
N LEU A 113 -10.21 26.39 5.55
CA LEU A 113 -11.52 26.81 6.05
C LEU A 113 -11.68 26.46 7.54
N TYR A 114 -11.34 25.23 7.95
CA TYR A 114 -11.49 24.77 9.33
C TYR A 114 -10.54 25.44 10.32
N ASN A 115 -9.31 25.75 9.89
CA ASN A 115 -8.36 26.48 10.70
C ASN A 115 -8.59 28.02 10.68
N GLY A 116 -9.58 28.48 9.92
CA GLY A 116 -10.03 29.88 9.87
C GLY A 116 -9.17 30.82 9.03
N SER A 117 -7.99 30.39 8.57
CA SER A 117 -7.07 31.25 7.79
C SER A 117 -7.70 31.73 6.47
N LEU A 118 -8.46 30.86 5.80
CA LEU A 118 -9.15 31.21 4.57
C LEU A 118 -10.43 32.02 4.86
N LEU A 119 -11.17 31.70 5.92
CA LEU A 119 -12.39 32.43 6.29
C LEU A 119 -12.11 33.91 6.56
N ILE A 120 -11.04 34.23 7.29
CA ILE A 120 -10.66 35.62 7.56
C ILE A 120 -10.39 36.38 6.26
N ARG A 121 -9.65 35.77 5.31
CA ARG A 121 -9.39 36.39 4.01
C ARG A 121 -10.67 36.61 3.21
N LEU A 122 -11.57 35.63 3.20
CA LEU A 122 -12.83 35.73 2.47
C LEU A 122 -13.77 36.80 3.04
N LEU A 123 -13.71 37.08 4.34
CA LEU A 123 -14.50 38.13 4.98
C LEU A 123 -13.97 39.55 4.75
N GLN A 124 -12.74 39.69 4.25
CA GLN A 124 -12.10 40.98 4.01
C GLN A 124 -12.38 41.57 2.62
N GLY A 125 -12.96 40.79 1.70
CA GLY A 125 -13.23 41.20 0.32
C GLY A 125 -12.02 41.03 -0.59
#